data_AF-A0A6G1D3S2-F1
#
_entry.id   AF-A0A6G1D3S2-F1
#
_cell.length_a   1.000
_cell.length_b   1.000
_cell.length_c   1.000
_cell.angle_alpha   90.00
_cell.angle_beta   90.00
_cell.angle_gamma   90.00
#
_symmetry.space_group_name_H-M   'P 1'
#
loop_
_entity.id
_entity.type
_entity.pdbx_description
1 polymer ?
#
loop_
_entity_poly.entity_id
_entity_poly.type
_entity_poly.pdbx_seq_one_letter_code
_entity_poly.pdbx_strand_id
1 'polypeptide(L)' 'MGWLHSLFSPIRKLWVRAHSERRNRRGMYILYKDVQSCQDEDVLVLWSILIDSHRHPALMKLKL' A
#
# COMPACT_ATOMS: atom_id res chain seq x y z
N MET A 1 0.22 11.14 -35.62
CA MET A 1 1.15 10.22 -34.94
C MET A 1 0.73 10.01 -33.48
N GLY A 2 -0.33 9.21 -33.22
CA GLY A 2 -0.92 9.02 -31.88
C GLY A 2 -0.50 7.75 -31.14
N TRP A 3 0.33 6.89 -31.75
CA TRP A 3 0.64 5.56 -31.23
C TRP A 3 1.53 5.58 -29.98
N LEU A 4 2.48 6.52 -29.90
CA LEU A 4 3.36 6.66 -28.73
C LEU A 4 2.59 6.99 -27.45
N HIS A 5 1.53 7.80 -27.53
CA HIS A 5 0.73 8.16 -26.36
C HIS A 5 -0.04 6.96 -25.77
N SER A 6 -0.41 5.99 -26.60
CA SER A 6 -1.06 4.74 -26.17
C SER A 6 -0.11 3.83 -25.38
N LEU A 7 1.17 3.75 -25.77
CA LEU A 7 2.17 2.92 -25.10
C LEU A 7 2.70 3.53 -23.78
N PHE A 8 2.73 4.86 -23.66
CA PHE A 8 3.14 5.52 -22.42
C PHE A 8 2.07 5.50 -21.31
N SER A 9 0.79 5.35 -21.66
CA SER A 9 -0.33 5.28 -20.70
C SER A 9 -0.26 4.08 -19.73
N PRO A 10 -0.06 2.82 -20.19
CA PRO A 10 0.07 1.67 -19.29
C PRO A 10 1.34 1.75 -18.42
N ILE A 11 2.43 2.31 -18.96
CA ILE A 11 3.69 2.50 -18.22
C ILE A 11 3.53 3.54 -17.11
N ARG A 12 2.83 4.65 -17.37
CA ARG A 12 2.50 5.64 -16.32
C ARG A 12 1.64 5.02 -15.21
N LYS A 13 0.65 4.20 -15.56
CA LYS A 13 -0.16 3.47 -14.56
C LYS A 13 0.67 2.52 -13.70
N LEU A 14 1.58 1.76 -14.31
CA LEU A 14 2.51 0.89 -13.58
C LEU A 14 3.49 1.69 -12.72
N TRP A 15 3.97 2.82 -13.20
CA TRP A 15 4.86 3.69 -12.45
C TRP A 15 4.17 4.29 -11.23
N VAL A 16 2.93 4.78 -11.37
CA VAL A 16 2.12 5.24 -10.24
C VAL A 16 1.89 4.12 -9.21
N ARG A 17 1.59 2.89 -9.67
CA ARG A 17 1.45 1.72 -8.78
C ARG A 17 2.76 1.41 -8.04
N ALA A 18 3.87 1.33 -8.75
CA ALA A 18 5.17 1.03 -8.16
C ALA A 18 5.68 2.14 -7.21
N HIS A 19 5.40 3.41 -7.55
CA HIS A 19 5.77 4.54 -6.71
C HIS A 19 4.88 4.63 -5.45
N SER A 20 3.60 4.25 -5.57
CA SER A 20 2.70 4.09 -4.42
C SER A 20 3.17 2.98 -3.49
N GLU A 21 3.57 1.83 -4.03
CA GLU A 21 4.07 0.70 -3.23
C GLU A 21 5.38 1.02 -2.50
N ARG A 22 6.31 1.73 -3.16
CA ARG A 22 7.53 2.25 -2.52
C ARG A 22 7.26 3.29 -1.44
N ARG A 23 6.29 4.20 -1.66
CA ARG A 23 5.89 5.21 -0.67
C ARG A 23 5.20 4.55 0.53
N ASN A 24 4.37 3.54 0.28
CA ASN A 24 3.70 2.75 1.32
C ASN A 24 4.72 2.01 2.19
N ARG A 25 5.77 1.40 1.63
CA ARG A 25 6.80 0.74 2.45
C ARG A 25 7.51 1.68 3.43
N ARG A 26 7.87 2.89 2.99
CA ARG A 26 8.49 3.89 3.88
C ARG A 26 7.50 4.41 4.92
N GLY A 27 6.26 4.71 4.52
CA GLY A 27 5.20 5.14 5.43
C GLY A 27 4.87 4.09 6.49
N MET A 28 4.86 2.81 6.11
CA MET A 28 4.57 1.69 7.02
C MET A 28 5.68 1.50 8.06
N TYR A 29 6.93 1.73 7.70
CA TYR A 29 8.02 1.72 8.69
C TYR A 29 7.93 2.86 9.70
N ILE A 30 7.50 4.06 9.28
CA ILE A 30 7.28 5.19 10.18
C ILE A 30 6.10 4.88 11.11
N LEU A 31 4.98 4.41 10.55
CA LEU A 31 3.79 4.05 11.32
C LEU A 31 4.09 2.92 12.33
N TYR A 32 4.91 1.95 11.96
CA TYR A 32 5.39 0.91 12.89
C TYR A 32 6.09 1.51 14.11
N LYS A 33 6.98 2.51 13.90
CA LYS A 33 7.69 3.17 15.01
C LYS A 33 6.71 3.94 15.91
N ASP A 34 5.73 4.61 15.32
CA ASP A 34 4.72 5.37 16.06
C ASP A 34 3.81 4.43 16.88
N VAL A 35 3.35 3.33 16.28
CA VAL A 35 2.57 2.27 16.96
C VAL A 35 3.37 1.65 18.11
N GLN A 36 4.67 1.40 17.92
CA GLN A 36 5.51 0.84 18.98
C GLN A 36 5.71 1.80 20.16
N SER A 37 5.64 3.12 19.91
CA SER A 37 5.71 4.15 20.95
C SER A 37 4.38 4.36 21.70
N CYS A 38 3.29 3.90 21.10
CA CYS A 38 1.93 3.98 21.63
C CYS A 38 1.61 2.67 22.39
N GLN A 39 1.04 2.78 23.59
CA GLN A 39 0.67 1.61 24.41
C GLN A 39 -0.84 1.30 24.32
N ASP A 40 -1.54 1.89 23.35
CA ASP A 40 -2.99 1.72 23.20
C ASP A 40 -3.31 0.43 22.43
N GLU A 41 -4.12 -0.43 23.07
CA GLU A 41 -4.54 -1.73 22.52
C GLU A 41 -5.28 -1.58 21.18
N ASP A 42 -6.14 -0.56 21.05
CA ASP A 42 -6.90 -0.31 19.82
C ASP A 42 -5.97 -0.01 18.63
N VAL A 43 -4.86 0.68 18.88
CA VAL A 43 -3.87 1.02 17.85
C VAL A 43 -3.10 -0.23 17.41
N LEU A 44 -2.78 -1.14 18.33
CA LEU A 44 -2.19 -2.44 18.01
C LEU A 44 -3.13 -3.31 17.17
N VAL A 45 -4.43 -3.33 17.49
CA VAL A 45 -5.45 -4.03 16.70
C VAL A 45 -5.54 -3.44 15.29
N LEU A 46 -5.63 -2.12 15.16
CA LEU A 46 -5.65 -1.46 13.84
C LEU A 46 -4.38 -1.76 13.02
N TRP A 47 -3.22 -1.78 13.67
CA TRP A 47 -1.96 -2.14 13.04
C TRP A 47 -1.95 -3.60 12.55
N SER A 48 -2.52 -4.53 13.32
CA SER A 48 -2.63 -5.94 12.94
C SER A 48 -3.51 -6.13 11.69
N ILE A 49 -4.64 -5.42 11.60
CA ILE A 49 -5.55 -5.41 10.45
C ILE A 49 -4.84 -4.82 9.22
N LEU A 50 -4.09 -3.73 9.41
CA LEU A 50 -3.33 -3.08 8.34
C LEU A 50 -2.26 -4.02 7.75
N ILE A 51 -1.50 -4.72 8.61
CA ILE A 51 -0.49 -5.70 8.18
C ILE A 51 -1.14 -6.84 7.41
N ASP A 52 -2.28 -7.36 7.89
CA ASP A 52 -2.98 -8.47 7.24
C ASP A 52 -3.47 -8.10 5.83
N SER A 53 -4.06 -6.91 5.70
CA SER A 53 -4.47 -6.33 4.40
C SER A 53 -3.29 -6.14 3.44
N HIS A 54 -2.11 -5.73 3.94
CA HIS A 54 -0.92 -5.57 3.13
C HIS A 54 -0.29 -6.91 2.71
N ARG A 55 -0.36 -7.97 3.54
CA ARG A 55 0.17 -9.30 3.19
C ARG A 55 -0.71 -10.03 2.19
N HIS A 56 -2.02 -9.80 2.24
CA HIS A 56 -2.99 -10.47 1.39
C HIS A 56 -3.89 -9.52 0.59
N PRO A 57 -3.32 -8.65 -0.27
CA PRO A 57 -4.10 -7.70 -1.06
C PRO A 57 -5.05 -8.39 -2.07
N ALA A 58 -4.81 -9.67 -2.38
CA ALA A 58 -5.65 -10.48 -3.25
C ALA A 58 -6.84 -11.14 -2.54
N LEU A 59 -6.75 -11.44 -1.23
CA LEU A 59 -7.86 -12.06 -0.48
C LEU A 59 -8.98 -11.06 -0.15
N MET A 60 -8.65 -9.78 0.01
CA MET A 60 -9.64 -8.72 0.25
C MET A 60 -10.46 -8.38 -1.01
N LYS A 61 -9.95 -8.70 -2.20
CA LYS A 61 -10.69 -8.52 -3.47
C LYS A 61 -11.70 -9.63 -3.77
N LEU A 62 -11.61 -10.77 -3.09
CA LEU A 62 -12.47 -11.94 -3.32
C LEU A 62 -13.70 -11.98 -2.41
N LYS A 63 -13.89 -10.98 -1.53
CA LYS A 63 -15.03 -10.86 -0.62
C LYS A 63 -16.08 -9.82 -1.05
N LEU A 64 -16.02 -9.29 -2.27
CA LEU A 64 -16.93 -8.26 -2.76
C LEU A 64 -17.68 -8.72 -4.02
#